data_AF-A0A8S3YWJ2-F1
#
_entry.id   AF-A0A8S3YWJ2-F1
#
_cell.length_a   1.000
_cell.length_b   1.000
_cell.length_c   1.000
_cell.angle_alpha   90.00
_cell.angle_beta   90.00
_cell.angle_gamma   90.00
#
_symmetry.space_group_name_H-M   'P 1'
#
loop_
_entity.id
_entity.type
_entity.pdbx_description
1 polymer ?
#
loop_
_entity_poly.entity_id
_entity_poly.type
_entity_poly.pdbx_seq_one_letter_code
_entity_poly.pdbx_strand_id
1 'polypeptide(L)'
;FCKNVHKEGDHVILVYVPEVHSSKWSNAVYVHDPDVMESMMTEEELRIRGDLEVFADKLKIHGLGGRVMSVISNKPGEGINKTAEDEGVDLIVVGNKGKSSMKRSLVGSVSDYLVHHANVPVFVCKQKNKPVPPQ
;
A
#
# COMPACT_ATOMS: atom_id res chain seq x y z
N PHE A 1 1.11 -12.41 10.75
CA PHE A 1 2.52 -12.21 10.37
C PHE A 1 3.41 -12.09 11.59
N CYS A 2 3.46 -10.93 12.28
CA CYS A 2 4.49 -10.66 13.30
C CYS A 2 4.59 -11.68 14.45
N LYS A 3 3.48 -12.27 14.89
CA LYS A 3 3.49 -13.27 15.98
C LYS A 3 3.90 -14.68 15.56
N ASN A 4 3.76 -15.02 14.27
CA ASN A 4 3.80 -16.41 13.80
C ASN A 4 4.82 -16.67 12.68
N VAL A 5 5.29 -15.62 12.01
CA VAL A 5 6.13 -15.71 10.80
C VAL A 5 7.44 -14.95 10.97
N HIS A 6 7.38 -13.76 11.56
CA HIS A 6 8.56 -12.92 11.78
C HIS A 6 9.53 -13.55 12.78
N LYS A 7 10.82 -13.54 12.44
CA LYS A 7 11.93 -14.03 13.25
C LYS A 7 12.90 -12.89 13.56
N GLU A 8 13.74 -13.11 14.56
CA GLU A 8 14.85 -12.20 14.86
C GLU A 8 15.81 -12.17 13.65
N GLY A 9 16.17 -10.96 13.22
CA GLY A 9 16.97 -10.74 12.00
C GLY A 9 16.15 -10.46 10.74
N ASP A 10 14.83 -10.70 10.74
CA ASP A 10 13.98 -10.29 9.63
C ASP A 10 13.89 -8.76 9.56
N HIS A 11 13.89 -8.22 8.34
CA HIS A 11 13.67 -6.80 8.08
C HIS A 11 12.37 -6.60 7.30
N VAL A 12 11.58 -5.61 7.72
CA VAL A 12 10.32 -5.27 7.07
C VAL A 12 10.47 -4.02 6.21
N ILE A 13 10.14 -4.12 4.93
CA ILE A 13 9.98 -2.97 4.05
C ILE A 13 8.49 -2.73 3.86
N LEU A 14 7.98 -1.64 4.44
CA LEU A 14 6.59 -1.23 4.25
C LEU A 14 6.51 -0.33 3.02
N VAL A 15 5.94 -0.88 1.94
CA VAL A 15 5.76 -0.18 0.67
C VAL A 15 4.37 0.46 0.64
N TYR A 16 4.32 1.76 0.42
CA TYR A 16 3.10 2.51 0.14
C TYR A 16 3.08 2.97 -1.31
N VAL A 17 2.09 2.54 -2.08
CA VAL A 17 1.84 3.09 -3.42
C VAL A 17 0.64 4.03 -3.30
N PRO A 18 0.85 5.36 -3.27
CA PRO A 18 -0.25 6.30 -3.23
C PRO A 18 -1.07 6.17 -4.52
N GLU A 19 -2.39 6.06 -4.36
CA GLU A 19 -3.31 6.21 -5.49
C GLU A 19 -3.37 7.69 -5.86
N VAL A 20 -2.47 8.11 -6.74
CA VAL A 20 -2.58 9.40 -7.41
C VAL A 20 -3.86 9.34 -8.22
N HIS A 21 -4.94 9.89 -7.68
CA HIS A 21 -6.22 9.88 -8.36
C HIS A 21 -6.05 10.75 -9.61
N SER A 22 -5.74 10.11 -10.73
CA SER A 22 -5.81 10.75 -12.03
C SER A 22 -7.19 11.38 -12.22
N SER A 23 -8.25 10.86 -11.58
CA SER A 23 -9.58 11.45 -11.56
C SER A 23 -9.70 12.82 -10.89
N LYS A 24 -8.81 13.19 -9.95
CA LYS A 24 -8.72 14.59 -9.47
C LYS A 24 -8.10 15.50 -10.52
N TRP A 25 -7.21 14.96 -11.35
CA TRP A 25 -6.53 15.68 -12.43
C TRP A 25 -7.28 15.63 -13.77
N SER A 26 -8.12 14.61 -14.00
CA SER A 26 -8.77 14.32 -15.27
C SER A 26 -10.20 14.84 -15.33
N ASN A 27 -10.86 15.03 -14.17
CA ASN A 27 -12.17 15.67 -14.10
C ASN A 27 -12.09 17.18 -13.87
N ALA A 28 -10.91 17.72 -13.56
CA ALA A 28 -10.63 19.13 -13.71
C ALA A 28 -10.16 19.35 -15.15
N VAL A 29 -11.03 19.92 -15.98
CA VAL A 29 -10.68 20.40 -17.31
C VAL A 29 -9.62 21.50 -17.12
N TYR A 30 -8.34 21.12 -17.12
CA TYR A 30 -7.14 21.97 -17.07
C TYR A 30 -7.05 22.94 -15.87
N VAL A 31 -6.36 22.53 -14.80
CA VAL A 31 -5.76 23.49 -13.85
C VAL A 31 -4.55 24.13 -14.54
N HIS A 32 -4.73 25.32 -15.12
CA HIS A 32 -3.64 26.09 -15.74
C HIS A 32 -2.88 26.99 -14.76
N ASP A 33 -3.43 27.22 -13.58
CA ASP A 33 -2.86 28.08 -12.56
C ASP A 33 -1.74 27.33 -11.79
N PRO A 34 -0.47 27.77 -11.89
CA PRO A 34 0.66 27.11 -11.23
C PRO A 34 0.53 27.08 -9.70
N ASP A 35 -0.05 28.12 -9.08
CA ASP A 35 -0.16 28.21 -7.62
C ASP A 35 -1.19 27.21 -7.10
N VAL A 36 -2.29 27.05 -7.84
CA VAL A 36 -3.30 26.02 -7.54
C VAL A 36 -2.68 24.62 -7.67
N MET A 37 -1.89 24.38 -8.71
CA MET A 37 -1.20 23.10 -8.89
C MET A 37 -0.22 22.80 -7.75
N GLU A 38 0.61 23.78 -7.39
CA GLU A 38 1.60 23.67 -6.32
C GLU A 38 0.95 23.36 -4.97
N SER A 39 -0.15 24.05 -4.64
CA SER A 39 -0.89 23.79 -3.40
C SER A 39 -1.49 22.38 -3.35
N MET A 40 -2.07 21.90 -4.46
CA MET A 40 -2.62 20.54 -4.56
C MET A 40 -1.54 19.47 -4.41
N MET A 41 -0.40 19.64 -5.06
CA MET A 41 0.75 18.72 -4.95
C MET A 41 1.29 18.70 -3.51
N THR A 42 1.41 19.88 -2.88
CA THR A 42 1.86 20.03 -1.49
C THR A 42 0.90 19.32 -0.53
N GLU A 43 -0.41 19.46 -0.71
CA GLU A 43 -1.40 18.76 0.11
C GLU A 43 -1.30 17.24 -0.02
N GLU A 44 -1.06 16.73 -1.23
CA GLU A 44 -0.89 15.29 -1.46
C GLU A 44 0.40 14.78 -0.83
N GLU A 45 1.50 15.52 -0.96
CA GLU A 45 2.77 15.19 -0.32
C GLU A 45 2.65 15.16 1.21
N LEU A 46 1.96 16.14 1.81
CA LEU A 46 1.69 16.18 3.26
C LEU A 46 0.86 14.97 3.71
N ARG A 47 -0.15 14.57 2.93
CA ARG A 47 -0.97 13.37 3.22
C ARG A 47 -0.13 12.10 3.15
N ILE A 48 0.67 11.95 2.09
CA ILE A 48 1.58 10.80 1.93
C ILE A 48 2.53 10.75 3.12
N ARG A 49 3.18 11.88 3.46
CA ARG A 49 4.11 11.95 4.59
C ARG A 49 3.44 11.53 5.91
N GLY A 50 2.23 12.02 6.17
CA GLY A 50 1.46 11.63 7.35
C GLY A 50 1.15 10.12 7.39
N ASP A 51 0.77 9.53 6.26
CA ASP A 51 0.58 8.07 6.17
C ASP A 51 1.89 7.31 6.44
N LEU A 52 3.03 7.77 5.89
CA LEU A 52 4.34 7.15 6.10
C LEU A 52 4.78 7.21 7.58
N GLU A 53 4.53 8.33 8.27
CA GLU A 53 4.81 8.48 9.70
C GLU A 53 4.00 7.48 10.53
N VAL A 54 2.70 7.34 10.25
CA VAL A 54 1.83 6.35 10.89
C VAL A 54 2.34 4.92 10.67
N PHE A 55 2.87 4.63 9.48
CA PHE A 55 3.45 3.32 9.18
C PHE A 55 4.77 3.08 9.92
N ALA A 56 5.64 4.10 10.00
CA ALA A 56 6.90 4.00 10.72
C ALA A 56 6.67 3.76 12.21
N ASP A 57 5.68 4.44 12.80
CA ASP A 57 5.31 4.23 14.20
C ASP A 57 4.73 2.84 14.45
N LYS A 58 3.99 2.26 13.50
CA LYS A 58 3.55 0.85 13.60
C LYS A 58 4.72 -0.12 13.63
N LEU A 59 5.78 0.11 12.85
CA LEU A 59 6.99 -0.72 12.92
C LEU A 59 7.61 -0.64 14.32
N LYS A 60 7.78 0.57 14.86
CA LYS A 60 8.34 0.79 16.21
C LYS A 60 7.50 0.14 17.30
N ILE A 61 6.19 0.36 17.30
CA ILE A 61 5.25 -0.19 18.31
C ILE A 61 5.32 -1.71 18.34
N HIS A 62 5.56 -2.35 17.19
CA HIS A 62 5.67 -3.80 17.07
C HIS A 62 7.11 -4.32 17.17
N GLY A 63 8.10 -3.46 17.42
CA GLY A 63 9.50 -3.85 17.54
C GLY A 63 10.07 -4.45 16.25
N LEU A 64 9.54 -4.05 15.10
CA LEU A 64 9.96 -4.56 13.80
C LEU A 64 11.10 -3.69 13.26
N GLY A 65 12.25 -4.31 13.00
CA GLY A 65 13.34 -3.66 12.27
C GLY A 65 12.96 -3.46 10.80
N GLY A 66 13.27 -2.32 10.22
CA GLY A 66 12.87 -2.04 8.84
C GLY A 66 12.78 -0.57 8.46
N ARG A 67 12.18 -0.33 7.29
CA ARG A 67 11.93 1.01 6.76
C ARG A 67 10.58 1.12 6.06
N VAL A 68 10.13 2.34 5.88
CA VAL A 68 8.92 2.68 5.12
C VAL A 68 9.35 3.43 3.86
N MET A 69 8.72 3.12 2.74
CA MET A 69 8.96 3.81 1.48
C MET A 69 7.68 4.07 0.71
N SER A 70 7.64 5.21 0.01
CA SER A 70 6.59 5.53 -0.96
C SER A 70 7.09 5.22 -2.37
N VAL A 71 6.25 4.58 -3.18
CA VAL A 71 6.57 4.17 -4.56
C VAL A 71 5.50 4.74 -5.48
N ILE A 72 5.89 5.60 -6.41
CA ILE A 72 4.96 6.16 -7.38
C ILE A 72 4.73 5.15 -8.50
N SER A 73 3.49 4.69 -8.66
CA SER A 73 3.10 3.80 -9.75
C SER A 73 1.62 3.95 -10.07
N ASN A 74 1.30 3.98 -11.37
CA ASN A 74 -0.08 3.95 -11.86
C ASN A 74 -0.73 2.56 -11.70
N LYS A 75 0.08 1.53 -11.42
CA LYS A 75 -0.37 0.15 -11.24
C LYS A 75 0.27 -0.40 -9.96
N PRO A 76 -0.46 -0.36 -8.82
CA PRO A 76 0.13 -0.70 -7.52
C PRO A 76 0.71 -2.12 -7.45
N GLY A 77 0.06 -3.10 -8.08
CA GLY A 77 0.58 -4.48 -8.14
C GLY A 77 1.94 -4.58 -8.83
N GLU A 78 2.10 -3.93 -9.99
CA GLU A 78 3.38 -3.86 -10.70
C GLU A 78 4.45 -3.10 -9.89
N GLY A 79 4.08 -1.98 -9.26
CA GLY A 79 5.00 -1.19 -8.43
C GLY A 79 5.51 -1.97 -7.23
N ILE A 80 4.64 -2.70 -6.55
CA ILE A 80 5.03 -3.56 -5.41
C ILE A 80 5.93 -4.70 -5.90
N ASN A 81 5.60 -5.39 -7.00
CA ASN A 81 6.42 -6.49 -7.50
C ASN A 81 7.83 -6.03 -7.89
N LYS A 82 7.93 -4.90 -8.62
CA LYS A 82 9.22 -4.32 -8.96
C LYS A 82 10.03 -3.94 -7.72
N THR A 83 9.38 -3.34 -6.72
CA THR A 83 10.06 -3.00 -5.46
C THR A 83 10.58 -4.25 -4.75
N ALA A 84 9.81 -5.34 -4.77
CA ALA A 84 10.24 -6.61 -4.20
C ALA A 84 11.48 -7.18 -4.91
N GLU A 85 11.55 -7.07 -6.24
CA GLU A 85 12.72 -7.45 -7.04
C GLU A 85 13.94 -6.56 -6.73
N ASP A 86 13.76 -5.24 -6.79
CA ASP A 86 14.83 -4.25 -6.58
C ASP A 86 15.45 -4.36 -5.18
N GLU A 87 14.63 -4.68 -4.18
CA GLU A 87 15.04 -4.85 -2.78
C GLU A 87 15.46 -6.27 -2.42
N GLY A 88 15.28 -7.24 -3.33
CA GLY A 88 15.63 -8.64 -3.12
C GLY A 88 14.90 -9.28 -1.92
N VAL A 89 13.62 -8.97 -1.71
CA VAL A 89 12.86 -9.49 -0.56
C VAL A 89 12.47 -10.96 -0.74
N ASP A 90 12.40 -11.73 0.34
CA ASP A 90 12.06 -13.16 0.27
C ASP A 90 10.55 -13.46 0.26
N LEU A 91 9.72 -12.48 0.64
CA LEU A 91 8.28 -12.66 0.87
C LEU A 91 7.53 -11.34 0.72
N ILE A 92 6.46 -11.35 -0.07
CA ILE A 92 5.51 -10.24 -0.13
C ILE A 92 4.33 -10.53 0.80
N VAL A 93 4.00 -9.58 1.68
CA VAL A 93 2.82 -9.68 2.56
C VAL A 93 1.82 -8.59 2.20
N VAL A 94 0.60 -8.98 1.82
CA VAL A 94 -0.46 -8.05 1.43
C VAL A 94 -1.79 -8.39 2.09
N GLY A 95 -2.67 -7.40 2.20
CA GLY A 95 -4.05 -7.60 2.63
C GLY A 95 -4.90 -8.24 1.51
N ASN A 96 -6.02 -8.85 1.88
CA ASN A 96 -6.95 -9.44 0.92
C ASN A 96 -8.02 -8.47 0.36
N LYS A 97 -8.15 -7.25 0.90
CA LYS A 97 -9.11 -6.22 0.47
C LYS A 97 -8.55 -4.81 0.69
N GLY A 98 -8.95 -3.88 -0.19
CA GLY A 98 -8.63 -2.44 -0.08
C GLY A 98 -9.71 -1.62 0.63
N LYS A 99 -9.42 -0.33 0.84
CA LYS A 99 -10.32 0.64 1.53
C LYS A 99 -11.66 0.86 0.79
N SER A 100 -11.71 0.66 -0.52
CA SER A 100 -12.84 0.97 -1.43
C SER A 100 -13.78 -0.23 -1.71
N SER A 101 -13.79 -1.24 -0.84
CA SER A 101 -14.38 -2.57 -1.05
C SER A 101 -15.75 -2.60 -1.76
N MET A 102 -15.73 -2.96 -3.05
CA MET A 102 -16.89 -3.47 -3.80
C MET A 102 -17.30 -4.81 -3.18
N LYS A 103 -18.55 -4.93 -2.70
CA LYS A 103 -19.04 -6.02 -1.82
C LYS A 103 -18.91 -7.46 -2.37
N ARG A 104 -18.47 -7.67 -3.61
CA ARG A 104 -18.50 -8.99 -4.30
C ARG A 104 -17.15 -9.70 -4.48
N SER A 105 -15.99 -9.07 -4.26
CA SER A 105 -14.72 -9.79 -4.40
C SER A 105 -14.19 -10.38 -3.09
N LEU A 106 -13.75 -11.63 -3.11
CA LEU A 106 -13.08 -12.33 -2.01
C LEU A 106 -11.59 -11.95 -1.90
N VAL A 107 -10.99 -11.45 -2.99
CA VAL A 107 -9.58 -11.07 -3.15
C VAL A 107 -9.49 -9.69 -3.80
N GLY A 108 -8.67 -8.78 -3.27
CA GLY A 108 -8.46 -7.44 -3.81
C GLY A 108 -7.62 -7.49 -5.10
N SER A 109 -7.80 -6.50 -5.98
CA SER A 109 -7.10 -6.44 -7.28
C SER A 109 -5.58 -6.51 -7.17
N VAL A 110 -4.99 -5.82 -6.20
CA VAL A 110 -3.54 -5.85 -5.95
C VAL A 110 -3.07 -7.21 -5.46
N SER A 111 -3.78 -7.81 -4.51
CA SER A 111 -3.45 -9.16 -4.03
C SER A 111 -3.60 -10.22 -5.11
N ASP A 112 -4.63 -10.11 -5.95
CA ASP A 112 -4.86 -11.03 -7.08
C ASP A 112 -3.73 -10.93 -8.10
N TYR A 113 -3.36 -9.70 -8.48
CA TYR A 113 -2.22 -9.46 -9.37
C TYR A 113 -0.94 -10.09 -8.82
N LEU A 114 -0.58 -9.82 -7.56
CA LEU A 114 0.66 -10.31 -6.97
C LEU A 114 0.70 -11.83 -6.87
N VAL A 115 -0.40 -12.49 -6.52
CA VAL A 115 -0.45 -13.96 -6.45
C VAL A 115 -0.13 -14.61 -7.80
N HIS A 116 -0.46 -13.97 -8.92
CA HIS A 116 -0.21 -14.50 -10.26
C HIS A 116 1.14 -14.09 -10.86
N HIS A 117 1.72 -12.97 -10.43
CA HIS A 117 2.86 -12.35 -11.13
C HIS A 117 4.09 -12.11 -10.25
N ALA A 118 3.99 -12.26 -8.93
CA ALA A 118 5.14 -12.01 -8.07
C ALA A 118 6.24 -13.05 -8.27
N ASN A 119 7.49 -12.57 -8.31
CA ASN A 119 8.66 -13.44 -8.43
C ASN A 119 9.04 -14.15 -7.12
N VAL A 120 8.39 -13.78 -6.02
CA VAL A 120 8.62 -14.34 -4.67
C VAL A 120 7.29 -14.75 -4.04
N PRO A 121 7.28 -15.64 -3.04
CA PRO A 121 6.06 -16.04 -2.36
C PRO A 121 5.21 -14.86 -1.90
N VAL A 122 3.88 -15.00 -1.98
CA VAL A 122 2.91 -13.98 -1.56
C VAL A 122 2.04 -14.51 -0.43
N PHE A 123 2.09 -13.83 0.72
CA PHE A 123 1.24 -14.11 1.87
C PHE A 123 0.05 -13.14 1.92
N VAL A 124 -1.15 -13.64 1.59
CA VAL A 124 -2.38 -12.84 1.62
C VAL A 124 -3.06 -12.92 2.99
N CYS A 125 -3.04 -11.81 3.72
CA CYS A 125 -3.68 -11.67 5.02
C CYS A 125 -5.17 -11.32 4.87
N LYS A 126 -6.06 -12.20 5.37
CA LYS A 126 -7.48 -11.83 5.56
C LYS A 126 -7.63 -10.91 6.77
N GLN A 127 -8.30 -9.77 6.58
CA GLN A 127 -8.75 -8.98 7.73
C GLN A 127 -9.83 -9.76 8.49
N LYS A 128 -9.78 -9.74 9.84
CA LYS A 128 -10.89 -10.22 10.65
C LYS A 128 -12.09 -9.32 10.34
N ASN A 129 -13.11 -9.85 9.67
CA ASN A 129 -14.36 -9.12 9.49
C ASN A 129 -14.88 -8.71 10.89
N LYS A 130 -15.25 -7.44 11.08
CA LYS A 130 -16.20 -7.11 12.15
C LYS A 130 -17.50 -7.83 11.80
N PRO A 131 -18.16 -8.54 12.76
CA PRO A 131 -19.45 -9.16 12.49
C PRO A 131 -20.40 -8.09 11.94
N VAL A 132 -21.07 -8.41 10.83
CA VAL A 132 -22.09 -7.53 10.24
C VAL A 132 -23.26 -7.52 11.23
N PRO A 133 -23.69 -6.36 11.75
CA PRO A 133 -24.88 -6.30 12.58
C PRO A 133 -26.08 -6.85 11.78
N PRO A 134 -26.99 -7.62 12.41
CA PRO A 134 -28.22 -8.06 11.75
C PRO A 134 -29.00 -6.85 11.24
N GLN A 135 -29.59 -6.99 10.05
CA GLN A 135 -30.35 -5.96 9.35
C GLN A 135 -31.76 -5.82 9.94
#